data_AF-Q4RC67-F1
#
_entry.id   AF-Q4RC67-F1
#
_cell.length_a   1.000
_cell.length_b   1.000
_cell.length_c   1.000
_cell.angle_alpha   90.00
_cell.angle_beta   90.00
_cell.angle_gamma   90.00
#
_symmetry.space_group_name_H-M   'P 1'
#
loop_
_entity.id
_entity.type
_entity.pdbx_description
1 polymer ?
#
loop_
_entity_poly.entity_id
_entity_poly.type
_entity_poly.pdbx_seq_one_letter_code
_entity_poly.pdbx_strand_id
1 'polypeptide(L)' 'AQIRYSIPEEMKKGSLIGNIAQDLGLDLKRLRSGRARIVTGESIQYTELKADKGILVVNERIDREQLCGDVTPCS' A
#
# COMPACT_ATOMS: atom_id res chain seq x y z
N ALA A 1 -8.60 -14.22 1.95
CA ALA A 1 -8.97 -13.14 1.02
C ALA A 1 -7.68 -12.49 0.54
N GLN A 2 -7.49 -12.36 -0.78
CA GLN A 2 -6.39 -11.61 -1.36
C GLN A 2 -7.00 -10.42 -2.10
N ILE A 3 -6.53 -9.22 -1.79
CA ILE A 3 -7.03 -7.98 -2.36
C ILE A 3 -5.98 -7.45 -3.31
N ARG A 4 -6.41 -7.01 -4.49
CA ARG A 4 -5.50 -6.45 -5.49
C ARG A 4 -5.95 -5.05 -5.84
N TYR A 5 -5.10 -4.08 -5.55
CA TYR A 5 -5.28 -2.70 -5.99
C TYR A 5 -4.39 -2.46 -7.20
N SER A 6 -4.92 -1.72 -8.18
CA SER A 6 -4.15 -1.22 -9.32
C SER A 6 -4.10 0.29 -9.23
N ILE A 7 -2.90 0.84 -9.20
CA ILE A 7 -2.65 2.28 -9.16
C ILE A 7 -1.72 2.66 -10.31
N PRO A 8 -1.90 3.85 -10.90
CA PRO A 8 -0.92 4.38 -11.84
C PRO A 8 0.43 4.61 -11.12
N GLU A 9 1.51 4.42 -11.88
CA GLU A 9 2.84 4.85 -11.48
C GLU A 9 2.90 6.38 -11.30
N GLU A 10 3.92 6.88 -10.62
CA GLU A 10 4.13 8.32 -10.42
C GLU A 10 3.11 9.05 -9.53
N MET A 11 2.35 8.30 -8.71
CA MET A 11 1.47 8.92 -7.72
C MET A 11 2.24 9.79 -6.72
N LYS A 12 1.68 10.95 -6.39
CA LYS A 12 2.23 11.84 -5.37
C LYS A 12 2.21 11.16 -3.99
N LYS A 13 3.24 11.43 -3.19
CA LYS A 13 3.26 11.07 -1.77
C LYS A 13 2.01 11.61 -1.08
N GLY A 14 1.30 10.76 -0.35
CA GLY A 14 0.02 11.02 0.29
C GLY A 14 -1.21 10.69 -0.56
N SER A 15 -1.07 10.24 -1.81
CA SER A 15 -2.21 9.80 -2.62
C SER A 15 -2.91 8.59 -2.01
N LEU A 16 -4.25 8.59 -2.07
CA LEU A 16 -5.07 7.46 -1.64
C LEU A 16 -4.95 6.33 -2.67
N ILE A 17 -4.60 5.13 -2.20
CA ILE A 17 -4.61 3.90 -3.00
C ILE A 17 -5.97 3.23 -2.90
N GLY A 18 -6.43 2.98 -1.67
CA GLY A 18 -7.68 2.26 -1.42
C GLY A 18 -7.97 2.07 0.07
N ASN A 19 -9.19 1.61 0.38
CA ASN A 19 -9.63 1.37 1.74
C ASN A 19 -9.50 -0.12 2.09
N ILE A 20 -8.48 -0.48 2.86
CA ILE A 20 -8.22 -1.87 3.22
C ILE A 20 -9.04 -2.32 4.43
N ALA A 21 -9.45 -1.41 5.31
CA ALA A 21 -10.36 -1.69 6.41
C ALA A 21 -11.68 -2.25 5.87
N GLN A 22 -12.28 -1.54 4.91
CA GLN A 22 -13.58 -1.92 4.38
C GLN A 22 -13.50 -3.19 3.53
N ASP A 23 -12.43 -3.35 2.75
CA ASP A 23 -12.25 -4.50 1.87
C ASP A 23 -11.97 -5.80 2.65
N LEU A 24 -11.20 -5.71 3.74
CA LEU A 24 -10.98 -6.83 4.67
C LEU A 24 -12.12 -7.00 5.70
N GLY A 25 -13.09 -6.08 5.75
CA GLY A 25 -14.11 -6.06 6.81
C GLY A 25 -13.54 -5.83 8.21
N LEU A 26 -12.39 -5.15 8.31
CA LEU A 26 -11.72 -4.80 9.56
C LEU A 26 -12.14 -3.41 10.04
N ASP A 27 -12.62 -3.32 11.27
CA ASP A 27 -12.90 -2.04 11.91
C ASP A 27 -11.64 -1.18 12.13
N LEU A 28 -11.77 0.14 11.97
CA LEU A 28 -10.71 1.11 12.28
C LEU A 28 -10.18 0.96 13.71
N LYS A 29 -11.09 0.70 14.66
CA LYS A 29 -10.75 0.44 16.05
C LYS A 29 -9.90 -0.82 16.20
N ARG A 30 -10.17 -1.86 15.41
CA ARG A 30 -9.38 -3.11 15.40
C ARG A 30 -8.03 -2.90 14.73
N LEU A 31 -7.94 -2.13 13.65
CA LEU A 31 -6.64 -1.79 13.03
C LEU A 31 -5.74 -0.99 13.99
N ARG A 32 -6.32 0.00 14.68
CA ARG A 32 -5.59 0.82 15.65
C ARG A 32 -5.20 0.02 16.90
N SER A 33 -6.14 -0.74 17.47
CA SER A 33 -5.90 -1.60 18.64
C SER A 33 -4.96 -2.76 18.32
N GLY A 34 -5.03 -3.31 17.12
CA GLY A 34 -4.22 -4.42 16.62
C GLY A 34 -2.87 -4.01 16.04
N ARG A 35 -2.52 -2.71 16.07
CA ARG A 35 -1.28 -2.14 15.51
C ARG A 35 -1.01 -2.64 14.10
N ALA A 36 -2.00 -2.47 13.23
CA ALA A 36 -1.87 -2.85 11.83
C ALA A 36 -0.66 -2.16 11.19
N ARG A 37 0.21 -2.96 10.58
CA ARG A 37 1.47 -2.55 9.95
C ARG A 37 1.58 -3.20 8.59
N ILE A 38 2.12 -2.47 7.62
CA ILE A 38 2.55 -3.05 6.34
C ILE A 38 3.91 -3.70 6.54
N VAL A 39 4.04 -4.95 6.09
CA VAL A 39 5.32 -5.64 6.02
C VAL A 39 5.58 -5.90 4.54
N THR A 40 6.49 -5.12 3.96
CA THR A 40 7.00 -5.35 2.60
C THR A 40 8.23 -6.26 2.69
N GLY A 41 8.37 -7.17 1.73
CA GLY A 41 9.61 -7.96 1.58
C GLY A 41 10.77 -7.13 1.01
N GLU A 42 10.46 -6.01 0.36
CA GLU A 42 11.44 -5.04 -0.11
C GLU A 42 11.85 -4.06 0.98
N SER A 43 13.09 -3.57 0.87
CA SER A 43 13.64 -2.55 1.76
C SER A 43 12.89 -1.21 1.70
N ILE A 44 12.17 -0.94 0.62
CA ILE A 44 11.47 0.33 0.41
C ILE A 44 9.96 0.15 0.64
N GLN A 45 9.43 0.89 1.62
CA GLN A 45 7.99 0.97 1.88
C GLN A 45 7.36 2.08 1.04
N TYR A 46 7.05 1.76 -0.21
CA TYR A 46 6.39 2.69 -1.13
C TYR A 46 4.97 3.08 -0.70
N THR A 47 4.31 2.20 0.05
CA THR A 47 2.95 2.41 0.55
C THR A 47 2.94 2.47 2.06
N GLU A 48 2.09 3.31 2.63
CA GLU A 48 1.86 3.43 4.06
C GLU A 48 0.38 3.12 4.40
N LEU A 49 0.15 2.44 5.52
CA LEU A 49 -1.18 2.17 6.03
C LEU A 49 -1.55 3.22 7.07
N LYS A 50 -2.56 4.03 6.78
CA LYS A 50 -3.17 4.92 7.78
C LYS A 50 -4.14 4.11 8.63
N ALA A 51 -3.65 3.48 9.70
CA ALA A 51 -4.48 2.74 10.65
C ALA A 51 -5.60 3.58 11.29
N ASP A 52 -5.44 4.91 11.34
CA ASP A 52 -6.46 5.84 11.84
C ASP A 52 -7.72 5.88 10.95
N LYS A 53 -7.54 5.78 9.63
CA LYS A 53 -8.61 5.80 8.62
C LYS A 53 -8.83 4.46 7.91
N GLY A 54 -7.97 3.47 8.14
CA GLY A 54 -8.03 2.16 7.50
C GLY A 54 -7.73 2.20 6.00
N ILE A 55 -7.05 3.23 5.54
CA ILE A 55 -6.74 3.46 4.12
C ILE A 55 -5.26 3.26 3.85
N LEU A 56 -4.97 2.74 2.67
CA LEU A 56 -3.62 2.63 2.14
C LEU A 56 -3.31 3.91 1.35
N VAL A 57 -2.16 4.51 1.62
CA VAL A 57 -1.68 5.73 0.95
C VAL A 57 -0.30 5.49 0.36
N VAL A 58 0.03 6.27 -0.66
CA VAL A 58 1.37 6.29 -1.25
C VAL A 58 2.30 7.03 -0.29
N ASN A 59 3.33 6.36 0.20
CA ASN A 59 4.34 6.98 1.07
C ASN A 59 5.49 7.57 0.26
N GLU A 60 5.94 6.83 -0.75
CA GLU A 60 7.01 7.22 -1.64
C GLU A 60 6.58 7.11 -3.10
N ARG A 61 7.25 7.84 -3.99
CA ARG A 61 6.97 7.81 -5.42
C ARG A 61 7.26 6.39 -5.93
N ILE A 62 6.24 5.76 -6.51
CA ILE A 62 6.34 4.41 -7.06
C ILE A 62 6.80 4.56 -8.50
N ASP A 63 8.09 4.30 -8.72
CA ASP A 63 8.69 4.20 -10.05
C ASP A 63 8.92 2.72 -10.36
N ARG A 64 8.24 2.22 -11.39
CA ARG A 64 8.31 0.81 -11.82
C ARG A 64 9.76 0.40 -12.15
N GLU A 65 10.56 1.31 -12.67
CA GLU A 65 11.98 1.11 -12.97
C GLU A 65 12.84 0.91 -11.71
N GLN A 66 12.48 1.49 -10.55
CA GLN A 66 13.21 1.22 -9.30
C GLN A 66 12.86 -0.14 -8.69
N LEU A 67 11.62 -0.61 -8.92
CA LEU A 67 11.09 -1.86 -8.38
C LEU A 67 11.51 -3.10 -9.20
N CYS A 68 11.36 -3.03 -10.52
CA CYS A 68 11.68 -4.16 -11.42
C CYS A 68 13.02 -3.98 -12.17
N GLY A 69 13.69 -2.83 -12.05
CA GLY A 69 14.80 -2.50 -12.95
C GLY A 69 14.36 -2.45 -14.42
N ASP A 70 15.31 -2.61 -15.34
CA ASP A 70 15.11 -2.75 -16.80
C ASP A 70 14.59 -4.14 -17.21
N VAL A 71 14.10 -4.95 -16.25
CA VAL A 71 13.79 -6.36 -16.51
C VAL A 71 12.36 -6.49 -17.06
N THR A 72 12.28 -6.91 -18.33
CA THR A 72 11.05 -7.33 -18.99
C THR A 72 11.08 -8.85 -19.22
N PRO A 73 10.04 -9.62 -18.84
CA PRO A 73 8.81 -9.25 -18.16
C PRO A 73 8.95 -9.32 -16.62
N CYS A 74 8.36 -8.36 -15.91
CA CYS A 74 8.20 -8.47 -14.46
C CYS A 74 6.98 -9.40 -14.21
N SER A 75 7.22 -10.63 -13.72
CA SER A 75 6.19 -11.63 -13.34
C SER A 75 5.90 -11.61 -11.86
#